data_AF-A0A1Z7YTF4-F1
#
_entry.id   AF-A0A1Z7YTF4-F1
#
_cell.length_a   1.000
_cell.length_b   1.000
_cell.length_c   1.000
_cell.angle_alpha   90.00
_cell.angle_beta   90.00
_cell.angle_gamma   90.00
#
_symmetry.space_group_name_H-M   'P 1'
#
loop_
_entity.id
_entity.type
_entity.pdbx_description
1 polymer ?
#
loop_
_entity_poly.entity_id
_entity_poly.type
_entity_poly.pdbx_seq_one_letter_code
_entity_poly.pdbx_strand_id
1 'polypeptide(L)'
;MAPGDEQVFNVSGPTAGDIRYVWVVRKYNDNNEIIETKTVPSHQMEYTLIATSDDYHNLYTEVEVQLQKIVTIGDFQLWRTKDIKEWEVKVNDEQVAPEWTGSILLRNENDVTQLEGFSSITGNVVIDDTDFESTNALTDILSISGSLLVQENKKLVDLKGLNLSSQFTVENSVIIVDNAKLLTTKGLESLTSLGGSLYLNKNPRLENLLGFKNIENIGEKLTIGSYDNSDIGGSGNAALKSLSGLNRLTSVGSLIIEVNPSLASLEGANSLKNISDTLLIYNNKNLINLNGLETVTSVGTLVVTKNPLLQNLGGLDSLENLNNIDLRNNEVE
;
A
#
# COMPACT_ATOMS: atom_id res chain seq x y z
N MET A 1 -0.04 -18.15 18.06
CA MET A 1 -1.00 -19.00 17.33
C MET A 1 -2.34 -18.97 18.04
N ALA A 2 -3.45 -18.85 17.31
CA ALA A 2 -4.81 -19.07 17.77
C ALA A 2 -5.19 -20.56 17.66
N PRO A 3 -6.23 -21.07 18.37
CA PRO A 3 -6.65 -22.46 18.28
C PRO A 3 -7.00 -22.86 16.85
N GLY A 4 -6.43 -23.97 16.40
CA GLY A 4 -6.59 -24.44 15.02
C GLY A 4 -5.55 -23.89 14.03
N ASP A 5 -4.70 -22.94 14.45
CA ASP A 5 -3.52 -22.58 13.67
C ASP A 5 -2.54 -23.77 13.63
N GLU A 6 -1.89 -23.93 12.49
CA GLU A 6 -0.85 -24.93 12.26
C GLU A 6 0.46 -24.23 11.89
N GLN A 7 1.55 -24.64 12.52
CA GLN A 7 2.90 -24.20 12.16
C GLN A 7 3.75 -25.43 11.84
N VAL A 8 4.34 -25.43 10.64
CA VAL A 8 5.19 -26.53 10.17
C VAL A 8 6.66 -26.17 10.38
N PHE A 9 7.40 -27.08 10.99
CA PHE A 9 8.84 -26.99 11.23
C PHE A 9 9.55 -28.02 10.37
N ASN A 10 10.61 -27.58 9.70
CA ASN A 10 11.37 -28.41 8.78
C ASN A 10 12.87 -28.27 9.03
N VAL A 11 13.58 -29.40 9.01
CA VAL A 11 15.04 -29.45 8.96
C VAL A 11 15.53 -30.04 7.65
N SER A 12 16.76 -29.71 7.28
CA SER A 12 17.49 -30.44 6.25
C SER A 12 18.63 -31.20 6.90
N GLY A 13 18.90 -32.42 6.47
CA GLY A 13 20.00 -33.21 7.03
C GLY A 13 20.18 -34.56 6.37
N PRO A 14 21.14 -35.38 6.84
CA PRO A 14 21.37 -36.70 6.29
C PRO A 14 20.16 -37.62 6.52
N THR A 15 19.88 -38.47 5.54
CA THR A 15 18.95 -39.61 5.65
C THR A 15 19.76 -40.90 5.61
N ALA A 16 20.01 -41.47 6.79
CA ALA A 16 20.73 -42.74 6.92
C ALA A 16 20.03 -43.62 7.95
N GLY A 17 20.09 -44.94 7.78
CA GLY A 17 19.42 -45.89 8.68
C GLY A 17 19.95 -45.90 10.12
N ASP A 18 21.12 -45.30 10.36
CA ASP A 18 21.75 -45.15 11.68
C ASP A 18 21.48 -43.77 12.31
N ILE A 19 20.60 -42.96 11.71
CA ILE A 19 20.24 -41.61 12.16
C ILE A 19 18.72 -41.52 12.37
N ARG A 20 18.30 -40.73 13.37
CA ARG A 20 16.90 -40.33 13.57
C ARG A 20 16.80 -38.88 14.00
N TYR A 21 15.64 -38.29 13.76
CA TYR A 21 15.25 -37.02 14.35
C TYR A 21 14.37 -37.32 15.58
N VAL A 22 14.49 -36.51 16.62
CA VAL A 22 13.63 -36.62 17.81
C VAL A 22 13.12 -35.23 18.13
N TRP A 23 11.81 -35.06 18.13
CA TRP A 23 11.19 -33.78 18.42
C TRP A 23 10.81 -33.72 19.89
N VAL A 24 11.18 -32.64 20.54
CA VAL A 24 10.84 -32.31 21.92
C VAL A 24 10.09 -30.99 21.89
N VAL A 25 8.88 -30.98 22.43
CA VAL A 25 8.06 -29.78 22.55
C VAL A 25 7.92 -29.44 24.02
N ARG A 26 8.25 -28.21 24.41
CA ARG A 26 8.11 -27.70 25.78
C ARG A 26 7.19 -26.49 25.79
N LYS A 27 6.26 -26.44 26.73
CA LYS A 27 5.36 -25.31 26.94
C LYS A 27 5.66 -24.62 28.26
N TYR A 28 5.70 -23.29 28.23
CA TYR A 28 6.09 -22.46 29.37
C TYR A 28 4.93 -21.54 29.78
N ASN A 29 4.75 -21.38 31.11
CA ASN A 29 3.79 -20.42 31.67
C ASN A 29 4.42 -19.03 31.89
N ASP A 30 3.63 -18.08 32.42
CA ASP A 30 4.05 -16.69 32.68
C ASP A 30 5.25 -16.54 33.63
N ASN A 31 5.53 -17.54 34.48
CA ASN A 31 6.69 -17.57 35.37
C ASN A 31 7.93 -18.21 34.73
N ASN A 32 7.87 -18.52 33.44
CA ASN A 32 8.88 -19.27 32.69
C ASN A 32 9.08 -20.71 33.22
N GLU A 33 8.06 -21.28 33.87
CA GLU A 33 8.08 -22.66 34.34
C GLU A 33 7.57 -23.60 33.24
N ILE A 34 8.25 -24.74 33.06
CA ILE A 34 7.83 -25.78 32.13
C ILE A 34 6.58 -26.46 32.69
N ILE A 35 5.45 -26.32 31.99
CA ILE A 35 4.16 -26.92 32.40
C ILE A 35 3.81 -28.17 31.59
N GLU A 36 4.37 -28.33 30.39
CA GLU A 36 4.23 -29.55 29.58
C GLU A 36 5.55 -29.86 28.86
N THR A 37 5.89 -31.14 28.75
CA THR A 37 6.96 -31.62 27.87
C THR A 37 6.48 -32.86 27.13
N LYS A 38 6.60 -32.83 25.81
CA LYS A 38 6.24 -33.95 24.94
C LYS A 38 7.41 -34.29 24.04
N THR A 39 7.94 -35.50 24.22
CA THR A 39 8.95 -36.06 23.32
C THR A 39 8.28 -37.03 22.36
N VAL A 40 8.39 -36.76 21.07
CA VAL A 40 7.87 -37.65 20.02
C VAL A 40 9.04 -38.09 19.15
N PRO A 41 9.40 -39.38 19.18
CA PRO A 41 10.36 -39.92 18.21
C PRO A 41 9.75 -39.84 16.80
N SER A 42 10.20 -38.91 15.95
CA SER A 42 9.79 -38.81 14.54
C SER A 42 10.99 -38.94 13.62
N HIS A 43 10.98 -39.94 12.74
CA HIS A 43 12.06 -40.14 11.76
C HIS A 43 11.99 -39.15 10.59
N GLN A 44 10.97 -38.28 10.58
CA GLN A 44 10.75 -37.29 9.53
C GLN A 44 11.46 -35.98 9.89
N MET A 45 11.89 -35.28 8.85
CA MET A 45 12.47 -33.95 8.95
C MET A 45 11.43 -32.85 9.17
N GLU A 46 10.15 -33.22 9.15
CA GLU A 46 9.01 -32.32 9.31
C GLU A 46 8.27 -32.61 10.62
N TYR A 47 7.79 -31.57 11.27
CA TYR A 47 6.87 -31.62 12.41
C TYR A 47 5.86 -30.50 12.34
N THR A 48 4.57 -30.82 12.53
CA THR A 48 3.49 -29.83 12.61
C THR A 48 3.07 -29.62 14.05
N LEU A 49 3.20 -28.38 14.51
CA LEU A 49 2.61 -27.92 15.77
C LEU A 49 1.20 -27.42 15.47
N ILE A 50 0.22 -27.89 16.25
CA ILE A 50 -1.19 -27.45 16.15
C ILE A 50 -1.52 -26.78 17.47
N ALA A 51 -1.97 -25.53 17.42
CA ALA A 51 -2.40 -24.82 18.63
C ALA A 51 -3.77 -25.34 19.10
N THR A 52 -3.87 -25.69 20.38
CA THR A 52 -5.11 -26.13 21.01
C THR A 52 -5.70 -25.01 21.88
N SER A 53 -6.96 -25.18 22.32
CA SER A 53 -7.60 -24.23 23.25
C SER A 53 -6.88 -24.12 24.60
N ASP A 54 -6.14 -25.15 25.00
CA ASP A 54 -5.40 -25.17 26.26
C ASP A 54 -4.10 -24.35 26.17
N ASP A 55 -3.65 -24.04 24.95
CA ASP A 55 -2.39 -23.35 24.71
C ASP A 55 -2.45 -21.84 25.00
N TYR A 56 -3.63 -21.27 25.20
CA TYR A 56 -3.80 -19.86 25.57
C TYR A 56 -3.18 -19.48 26.91
N HIS A 57 -2.89 -20.45 27.78
CA HIS A 57 -2.25 -20.20 29.07
C HIS A 57 -0.72 -20.29 29.00
N ASN A 58 -0.16 -20.52 27.81
CA ASN A 58 1.29 -20.56 27.60
C ASN A 58 1.80 -19.19 27.15
N LEU A 59 2.96 -18.76 27.65
CA LEU A 59 3.66 -17.59 27.14
C LEU A 59 4.29 -17.91 25.77
N TYR A 60 4.96 -19.06 25.68
CA TYR A 60 5.54 -19.58 24.45
C TYR A 60 5.71 -21.11 24.50
N THR A 61 5.86 -21.69 23.32
CA THR A 61 6.16 -23.09 23.07
C THR A 61 7.52 -23.20 22.39
N GLU A 62 8.42 -23.97 22.98
CA GLU A 62 9.71 -24.31 22.36
C GLU A 62 9.57 -25.63 21.60
N VAL A 63 10.01 -25.64 20.35
CA VAL A 63 10.10 -26.83 19.52
C VAL A 63 11.57 -27.10 19.26
N GLU A 64 12.07 -28.23 19.75
CA GLU A 64 13.44 -28.69 19.60
C GLU A 64 13.47 -29.96 18.75
N VAL A 65 14.36 -30.04 17.78
CA VAL A 65 14.67 -31.29 17.07
C VAL A 65 16.11 -31.69 17.28
N GLN A 66 16.30 -32.93 17.74
CA GLN A 66 17.60 -33.53 17.95
C GLN A 66 17.92 -34.47 16.80
N LEU A 67 19.02 -34.22 16.09
CA LEU A 67 19.64 -35.21 15.22
C LEU A 67 20.39 -36.22 16.08
N GLN A 68 19.93 -37.46 16.14
CA GLN A 68 20.57 -38.52 16.90
C GLN A 68 21.18 -39.57 15.96
N LYS A 69 22.35 -40.08 16.33
CA LYS A 69 23.05 -41.15 15.60
C LYS A 69 23.30 -42.36 16.52
N ILE A 70 23.18 -43.57 15.98
CA ILE A 70 23.56 -44.79 16.70
C ILE A 70 25.06 -44.79 16.98
N VAL A 71 25.43 -45.08 18.22
CA VAL A 71 26.80 -45.32 18.67
C VAL A 71 26.86 -46.68 19.34
N THR A 72 27.82 -47.51 18.91
CA THR A 72 28.07 -48.83 19.49
C THR A 72 29.14 -48.73 20.58
N ILE A 73 28.85 -49.23 21.78
CA ILE A 73 29.78 -49.33 22.91
C ILE A 73 29.78 -50.78 23.40
N GLY A 74 30.84 -51.52 23.09
CA GLY A 74 30.85 -52.98 23.28
C GLY A 74 29.73 -53.64 22.47
N ASP A 75 28.88 -54.42 23.14
CA ASP A 75 27.71 -55.08 22.54
C ASP A 75 26.43 -54.23 22.60
N PHE A 76 26.49 -52.99 23.10
CA PHE A 76 25.33 -52.11 23.25
C PHE A 76 25.25 -51.07 22.13
N GLN A 77 24.06 -50.86 21.59
CA GLN A 77 23.75 -49.74 20.69
C GLN A 77 22.92 -48.69 21.43
N LEU A 78 23.37 -47.43 21.36
CA LEU A 78 22.75 -46.30 22.04
C LEU A 78 22.59 -45.15 21.05
N TRP A 79 21.52 -44.37 21.18
CA TRP A 79 21.35 -43.13 20.43
C TRP A 79 22.10 -41.99 21.11
N ARG A 80 22.91 -41.24 20.36
CA ARG A 80 23.59 -40.04 20.85
C ARG A 80 23.20 -38.84 20.00
N THR A 81 22.76 -37.77 20.64
CA THR A 81 22.53 -36.47 20.01
C THR A 81 23.83 -35.96 19.40
N LYS A 82 23.73 -35.52 18.14
CA LYS A 82 24.82 -34.99 17.32
C LYS A 82 24.60 -33.52 17.01
N ASP A 83 23.35 -33.12 16.85
CA ASP A 83 22.98 -31.74 16.56
C ASP A 83 21.59 -31.44 17.12
N ILE A 84 21.31 -30.16 17.35
CA ILE A 84 20.06 -29.66 17.92
C ILE A 84 19.65 -28.40 17.15
N LYS A 85 18.37 -28.32 16.79
CA LYS A 85 17.74 -27.10 16.29
C LYS A 85 16.52 -26.76 17.12
N GLU A 86 16.40 -25.49 17.49
CA GLU A 86 15.34 -24.98 18.36
C GLU A 86 14.57 -23.85 17.67
N TRP A 87 13.27 -23.81 17.92
CA TRP A 87 12.36 -22.72 17.57
C TRP A 87 11.56 -22.32 18.79
N GLU A 88 11.28 -21.02 18.90
CA GLU A 88 10.37 -20.46 19.89
C GLU A 88 9.10 -19.98 19.18
N VAL A 89 7.95 -20.50 19.60
CA VAL A 89 6.63 -20.20 19.06
C VAL A 89 5.84 -19.49 20.14
N LYS A 90 5.63 -18.19 19.99
CA LYS A 90 4.87 -17.42 20.98
C LYS A 90 3.38 -17.58 20.74
N VAL A 91 2.62 -17.69 21.84
CA VAL A 91 1.17 -17.52 21.75
C VAL A 91 0.96 -16.10 21.26
N ASN A 92 0.12 -15.97 20.23
CA ASN A 92 -0.21 -14.65 19.71
C ASN A 92 -1.31 -14.16 20.63
N ASP A 93 -0.96 -13.92 21.90
CA ASP A 93 -1.66 -12.87 22.64
C ASP A 93 -1.53 -11.65 21.75
N GLU A 94 -2.63 -10.95 21.53
CA GLU A 94 -2.73 -9.75 20.71
C GLU A 94 -1.71 -8.67 21.14
N GLN A 95 -0.42 -8.86 20.87
CA GLN A 95 0.42 -7.75 20.50
C GLN A 95 -0.09 -7.38 19.12
N VAL A 96 -1.11 -6.51 19.14
CA VAL A 96 -1.35 -5.56 18.05
C VAL A 96 0.04 -5.13 17.61
N ALA A 97 0.44 -5.53 16.39
CA ALA A 97 1.78 -5.24 15.92
C ALA A 97 2.02 -3.75 16.12
N PRO A 98 3.15 -3.37 16.74
CA PRO A 98 3.33 -2.05 17.29
C PRO A 98 2.97 -0.96 16.27
N GLU A 99 2.44 0.13 16.80
CA GLU A 99 2.08 1.31 16.03
C GLU A 99 3.24 2.31 16.06
N TRP A 100 3.61 2.82 14.90
CA TRP A 100 4.60 3.89 14.81
C TRP A 100 3.92 5.22 15.09
N THR A 101 4.27 5.88 16.19
CA THR A 101 3.75 7.22 16.49
C THR A 101 4.68 8.30 15.97
N GLY A 102 4.13 9.25 15.21
CA GLY A 102 4.84 10.34 14.57
C GLY A 102 5.07 10.10 13.08
N SER A 103 5.57 11.12 12.39
CA SER A 103 5.85 11.02 10.95
C SER A 103 7.19 10.33 10.70
N ILE A 104 7.28 9.54 9.64
CA ILE A 104 8.52 8.89 9.19
C ILE A 104 8.95 9.43 7.83
N LEU A 105 10.26 9.59 7.65
CA LEU A 105 10.89 10.00 6.40
C LEU A 105 11.68 8.82 5.84
N LEU A 106 11.27 8.32 4.67
CA LEU A 106 11.88 7.21 3.95
C LEU A 106 12.73 7.75 2.79
N ARG A 107 14.06 7.68 2.92
CA ARG A 107 15.03 8.10 1.87
C ARG A 107 15.87 6.93 1.36
N ASN A 108 16.13 5.94 2.21
CA ASN A 108 17.01 4.80 1.94
C ASN A 108 16.64 3.56 2.79
N GLU A 109 17.27 2.41 2.53
CA GLU A 109 16.84 1.13 3.10
C GLU A 109 16.91 1.12 4.62
N ASN A 110 17.82 1.88 5.23
CA ASN A 110 17.89 1.99 6.70
C ASN A 110 16.64 2.68 7.28
N ASP A 111 16.05 3.62 6.56
CA ASP A 111 14.79 4.25 7.00
C ASP A 111 13.64 3.23 6.94
N VAL A 112 13.65 2.32 5.95
CA VAL A 112 12.66 1.23 5.82
C VAL A 112 12.81 0.21 6.94
N THR A 113 14.04 -0.18 7.30
CA THR A 113 14.27 -1.15 8.38
C THR A 113 13.75 -0.68 9.75
N GLN A 114 13.55 0.64 9.94
CA GLN A 114 12.94 1.17 11.17
C GLN A 114 11.46 0.80 11.29
N LEU A 115 10.79 0.49 10.18
CA LEU A 115 9.40 0.04 10.15
C LEU A 115 9.23 -1.47 10.38
N GLU A 116 10.32 -2.22 10.52
CA GLU A 116 10.24 -3.67 10.75
C GLU A 116 9.45 -3.98 12.03
N GLY A 117 8.44 -4.82 11.90
CA GLY A 117 7.55 -5.23 12.98
C GLY A 117 6.39 -4.28 13.26
N PHE A 118 6.33 -3.10 12.63
CA PHE A 118 5.18 -2.19 12.74
C PHE A 118 4.08 -2.58 11.74
N SER A 119 2.81 -2.34 12.12
CA SER A 119 1.66 -2.60 11.22
C SER A 119 0.83 -1.37 10.90
N SER A 120 1.03 -0.27 11.62
CA SER A 120 0.33 0.98 11.39
C SER A 120 1.21 2.18 11.74
N ILE A 121 0.86 3.34 11.18
CA ILE A 121 1.56 4.60 11.39
C ILE A 121 0.54 5.66 11.80
N THR A 122 0.65 6.17 13.03
CA THR A 122 -0.02 7.40 13.45
C THR A 122 0.86 8.62 13.25
N GLY A 123 0.82 9.07 11.99
CA GLY A 123 1.59 10.17 11.47
C GLY A 123 1.63 10.10 9.95
N ASN A 124 2.52 10.89 9.36
CA ASN A 124 2.70 10.89 7.91
C ASN A 124 3.84 9.95 7.51
N VAL A 125 3.73 9.33 6.33
CA VAL A 125 4.86 8.72 5.65
C VAL A 125 5.32 9.67 4.56
N VAL A 126 6.60 10.07 4.61
CA VAL A 126 7.21 10.96 3.63
C VAL A 126 8.28 10.18 2.88
N ILE A 127 8.10 9.97 1.59
CA ILE A 127 9.04 9.30 0.69
C ILE A 127 9.67 10.38 -0.17
N ASP A 128 10.91 10.73 0.15
CA ASP A 128 11.57 11.94 -0.36
C ASP A 128 13.00 11.64 -0.82
N ASP A 129 13.39 12.23 -1.95
CA ASP A 129 14.72 12.12 -2.58
C ASP A 129 15.30 10.69 -2.54
N THR A 130 14.46 9.69 -2.81
CA THR A 130 14.86 8.29 -2.69
C THR A 130 15.75 7.82 -3.85
N ASP A 131 16.64 6.88 -3.53
CA ASP A 131 17.46 6.14 -4.49
C ASP A 131 16.98 4.68 -4.66
N PHE A 132 15.72 4.38 -4.33
CA PHE A 132 15.22 3.01 -4.42
C PHE A 132 14.85 2.63 -5.85
N GLU A 133 15.39 1.51 -6.34
CA GLU A 133 14.88 0.87 -7.55
C GLU A 133 13.84 -0.23 -7.27
N SER A 134 13.70 -0.71 -6.02
CA SER A 134 12.63 -1.64 -5.58
C SER A 134 12.81 -1.98 -4.11
N THR A 135 11.93 -1.51 -3.21
CA THR A 135 12.00 -1.86 -1.79
C THR A 135 10.61 -2.07 -1.22
N ASN A 136 10.39 -3.21 -0.55
CA ASN A 136 9.23 -3.60 0.27
C ASN A 136 8.92 -2.61 1.41
N ALA A 137 8.78 -1.33 1.09
CA ALA A 137 8.93 -0.22 2.02
C ALA A 137 7.80 -0.19 3.06
N LEU A 138 6.60 -0.63 2.65
CA LEU A 138 5.38 -0.58 3.44
C LEU A 138 4.67 -1.94 3.43
N THR A 139 5.39 -3.05 3.23
CA THR A 139 4.78 -4.39 3.07
C THR A 139 3.94 -4.82 4.25
N ASP A 140 4.42 -4.56 5.47
CA ASP A 140 3.73 -4.95 6.70
C ASP A 140 2.80 -3.84 7.23
N ILE A 141 2.86 -2.64 6.64
CA ILE A 141 2.01 -1.52 7.02
C ILE A 141 0.62 -1.71 6.40
N LEU A 142 -0.42 -1.69 7.24
CA LEU A 142 -1.82 -1.82 6.88
C LEU A 142 -2.55 -0.48 6.88
N SER A 143 -2.08 0.51 7.65
CA SER A 143 -2.71 1.83 7.69
C SER A 143 -1.75 2.97 7.99
N ILE A 144 -2.10 4.14 7.45
CA ILE A 144 -1.52 5.44 7.79
C ILE A 144 -2.68 6.35 8.19
N SER A 145 -2.72 6.82 9.44
CA SER A 145 -3.77 7.79 9.86
C SER A 145 -3.49 9.21 9.36
N GLY A 146 -2.22 9.53 9.11
CA GLY A 146 -1.83 10.75 8.42
C GLY A 146 -1.84 10.60 6.90
N SER A 147 -0.92 11.31 6.27
CA SER A 147 -0.77 11.36 4.82
C SER A 147 0.39 10.51 4.31
N LEU A 148 0.24 9.98 3.10
CA LEU A 148 1.34 9.41 2.32
C LEU A 148 1.84 10.47 1.33
N LEU A 149 3.06 10.96 1.53
CA LEU A 149 3.73 11.92 0.67
C LEU A 149 4.80 11.18 -0.13
N VAL A 150 4.76 11.27 -1.45
CA VAL A 150 5.79 10.77 -2.37
C VAL A 150 6.29 11.94 -3.19
N GLN A 151 7.44 12.49 -2.82
CA GLN A 151 7.93 13.74 -3.37
C GLN A 151 9.40 13.75 -3.77
N GLU A 152 9.75 14.58 -4.75
CA GLU A 152 11.13 14.85 -5.17
C GLU A 152 11.97 13.60 -5.53
N ASN A 153 11.33 12.47 -5.84
CA ASN A 153 12.03 11.23 -6.14
C ASN A 153 12.50 11.22 -7.60
N LYS A 154 13.81 11.44 -7.79
CA LYS A 154 14.43 11.61 -9.13
C LYS A 154 14.58 10.31 -9.92
N LYS A 155 14.44 9.15 -9.27
CA LYS A 155 14.67 7.82 -9.86
C LYS A 155 13.41 6.96 -9.99
N LEU A 156 12.40 7.23 -9.16
CA LEU A 156 11.14 6.49 -9.12
C LEU A 156 10.42 6.52 -10.47
N VAL A 157 10.13 5.35 -11.05
CA VAL A 157 9.39 5.20 -12.32
C VAL A 157 7.95 4.72 -12.14
N ASP A 158 7.67 4.01 -11.05
CA ASP A 158 6.35 3.62 -10.56
C ASP A 158 6.39 3.46 -9.02
N LEU A 159 5.26 3.14 -8.41
CA LEU A 159 5.12 2.98 -6.95
C LEU A 159 5.05 1.51 -6.52
N LYS A 160 5.33 0.55 -7.41
CA LYS A 160 5.21 -0.88 -7.07
C LYS A 160 6.16 -1.29 -5.95
N GLY A 161 7.28 -0.58 -5.83
CA GLY A 161 8.24 -0.74 -4.74
C GLY A 161 7.53 -0.74 -3.39
N LEU A 162 6.59 0.17 -3.14
CA LEU A 162 5.90 0.30 -1.85
C LEU A 162 5.32 -1.03 -1.33
N ASN A 163 4.94 -1.92 -2.23
CA ASN A 163 4.44 -3.27 -1.96
C ASN A 163 3.31 -3.26 -0.93
N LEU A 164 2.32 -2.38 -1.17
CA LEU A 164 1.18 -2.19 -0.29
C LEU A 164 0.32 -3.45 -0.25
N SER A 165 -0.09 -3.85 0.95
CA SER A 165 -1.05 -4.93 1.12
C SER A 165 -2.41 -4.58 0.52
N SER A 166 -3.23 -5.59 0.21
CA SER A 166 -4.58 -5.39 -0.32
C SER A 166 -5.54 -4.71 0.67
N GLN A 167 -5.18 -4.68 1.96
CA GLN A 167 -5.95 -4.05 3.04
C GLN A 167 -5.42 -2.66 3.40
N PHE A 168 -4.41 -2.16 2.68
CA PHE A 168 -3.77 -0.90 2.97
C PHE A 168 -4.73 0.29 2.87
N THR A 169 -4.71 1.16 3.88
CA THR A 169 -5.54 2.37 3.96
C THR A 169 -4.72 3.62 4.29
N VAL A 170 -5.20 4.77 3.81
CA VAL A 170 -4.69 6.10 4.18
C VAL A 170 -5.90 6.93 4.61
N GLU A 171 -5.93 7.37 5.86
CA GLU A 171 -7.09 8.10 6.39
C GLU A 171 -7.14 9.54 5.85
N ASN A 172 -5.99 10.22 5.77
CA ASN A 172 -5.92 11.59 5.30
C ASN A 172 -5.64 11.64 3.78
N SER A 173 -4.50 12.19 3.38
CA SER A 173 -4.23 12.55 1.99
C SER A 173 -3.08 11.77 1.37
N VAL A 174 -3.18 11.49 0.07
CA VAL A 174 -2.07 10.99 -0.75
C VAL A 174 -1.55 12.14 -1.61
N ILE A 175 -0.26 12.44 -1.47
CA ILE A 175 0.39 13.57 -2.14
C ILE A 175 1.54 13.02 -2.97
N ILE A 176 1.46 13.12 -4.30
CA ILE A 176 2.48 12.63 -5.23
C ILE A 176 2.94 13.81 -6.06
N VAL A 177 4.07 14.40 -5.69
CA VAL A 177 4.52 15.69 -6.22
C VAL A 177 5.99 15.70 -6.60
N ASP A 178 6.35 16.28 -7.74
CA ASP A 178 7.75 16.50 -8.12
C ASP A 178 8.59 15.21 -8.31
N ASN A 179 7.97 14.13 -8.81
CA ASN A 179 8.69 12.91 -9.12
C ASN A 179 9.09 12.91 -10.61
N ALA A 180 10.31 13.40 -10.89
CA ALA A 180 10.77 13.71 -12.24
C ALA A 180 10.73 12.54 -13.25
N LYS A 181 10.78 11.29 -12.77
CA LYS A 181 10.76 10.09 -13.62
C LYS A 181 9.51 9.22 -13.50
N LEU A 182 8.55 9.59 -12.66
CA LEU A 182 7.36 8.78 -12.42
C LEU A 182 6.53 8.69 -13.71
N LEU A 183 6.34 7.48 -14.22
CA LEU A 183 5.58 7.19 -15.45
C LEU A 183 4.13 6.82 -15.16
N THR A 184 3.87 6.22 -14.01
CA THR A 184 2.57 5.66 -13.63
C THR A 184 2.42 5.60 -12.12
N THR A 185 1.19 5.61 -11.63
CA THR A 185 0.89 5.44 -10.20
C THR A 185 0.76 3.97 -9.76
N LYS A 186 1.02 2.99 -10.65
CA LYS A 186 0.99 1.55 -10.30
C LYS A 186 1.79 1.28 -9.03
N GLY A 187 1.24 0.46 -8.14
CA GLY A 187 1.68 0.26 -6.76
C GLY A 187 0.68 0.74 -5.72
N LEU A 188 -0.31 1.55 -6.12
CA LEU A 188 -1.38 2.06 -5.25
C LEU A 188 -2.73 1.35 -5.43
N GLU A 189 -2.77 0.20 -6.10
CA GLU A 189 -4.01 -0.50 -6.47
C GLU A 189 -4.84 -1.00 -5.27
N SER A 190 -4.27 -1.01 -4.06
CA SER A 190 -4.98 -1.34 -2.83
C SER A 190 -5.93 -0.22 -2.35
N LEU A 191 -5.70 1.02 -2.78
CA LEU A 191 -6.53 2.15 -2.36
C LEU A 191 -7.92 2.08 -2.99
N THR A 192 -8.93 1.89 -2.15
CA THR A 192 -10.35 1.86 -2.54
C THR A 192 -11.10 3.14 -2.18
N SER A 193 -10.65 3.86 -1.15
CA SER A 193 -11.17 5.15 -0.76
C SER A 193 -10.10 5.98 -0.07
N LEU A 194 -10.27 7.31 -0.06
CA LEU A 194 -9.47 8.24 0.72
C LEU A 194 -10.41 9.15 1.51
N GLY A 195 -10.18 9.28 2.83
CA GLY A 195 -10.93 10.21 3.66
C GLY A 195 -10.62 11.66 3.34
N GLY A 196 -9.34 11.97 3.07
CA GLY A 196 -8.87 13.29 2.69
C GLY A 196 -8.76 13.51 1.18
N SER A 197 -7.61 14.05 0.76
CA SER A 197 -7.37 14.55 -0.59
C SER A 197 -6.31 13.73 -1.36
N LEU A 198 -6.39 13.76 -2.68
CA LEU A 198 -5.38 13.22 -3.59
C LEU A 198 -4.77 14.36 -4.42
N TYR A 199 -3.45 14.54 -4.33
CA TYR A 199 -2.71 15.56 -5.06
C TYR A 199 -1.68 14.90 -5.99
N LEU A 200 -1.73 15.25 -7.28
CA LEU A 200 -0.87 14.71 -8.34
C LEU A 200 -0.30 15.86 -9.16
N ASN A 201 0.82 16.45 -8.73
CA ASN A 201 1.33 17.69 -9.33
C ASN A 201 2.82 17.58 -9.67
N LYS A 202 3.33 18.37 -10.61
CA LYS A 202 4.76 18.39 -10.95
C LYS A 202 5.37 17.00 -11.30
N ASN A 203 4.61 16.04 -11.84
CA ASN A 203 5.16 14.76 -12.31
C ASN A 203 5.25 14.77 -13.84
N PRO A 204 6.32 15.36 -14.45
CA PRO A 204 6.34 15.70 -15.87
C PRO A 204 6.27 14.50 -16.81
N ARG A 205 6.63 13.31 -16.34
CA ARG A 205 6.59 12.06 -17.12
C ARG A 205 5.40 11.16 -16.81
N LEU A 206 4.49 11.57 -15.92
CA LEU A 206 3.35 10.75 -15.52
C LEU A 206 2.37 10.62 -16.70
N GLU A 207 2.22 9.40 -17.23
CA GLU A 207 1.41 9.13 -18.42
C GLU A 207 0.00 8.66 -18.07
N ASN A 208 -0.19 8.01 -16.92
CA ASN A 208 -1.46 7.42 -16.51
C ASN A 208 -1.57 7.24 -14.99
N LEU A 209 -2.79 7.02 -14.52
CA LEU A 209 -3.17 6.93 -13.11
C LEU A 209 -3.54 5.50 -12.69
N LEU A 210 -2.97 4.48 -13.34
CA LEU A 210 -3.40 3.08 -13.22
C LEU A 210 -3.31 2.49 -11.80
N GLY A 211 -2.55 3.10 -10.89
CA GLY A 211 -2.57 2.74 -9.47
C GLY A 211 -3.91 2.99 -8.80
N PHE A 212 -4.72 3.94 -9.30
CA PHE A 212 -6.00 4.28 -8.67
C PHE A 212 -7.18 3.51 -9.27
N LYS A 213 -6.94 2.43 -10.03
CA LYS A 213 -8.00 1.68 -10.74
C LYS A 213 -9.13 1.15 -9.85
N ASN A 214 -8.90 1.06 -8.55
CA ASN A 214 -9.84 0.57 -7.54
C ASN A 214 -10.43 1.68 -6.65
N ILE A 215 -10.01 2.94 -6.81
CA ILE A 215 -10.53 4.03 -5.99
C ILE A 215 -11.97 4.34 -6.38
N GLU A 216 -12.85 4.41 -5.40
CA GLU A 216 -14.27 4.67 -5.59
C GLU A 216 -14.70 6.03 -5.05
N ASN A 217 -14.03 6.51 -4.00
CA ASN A 217 -14.40 7.75 -3.30
C ASN A 217 -13.16 8.50 -2.82
N ILE A 218 -13.16 9.83 -3.00
CA ILE A 218 -12.18 10.76 -2.42
C ILE A 218 -12.96 11.81 -1.62
N GLY A 219 -12.81 11.82 -0.30
CA GLY A 219 -13.67 12.60 0.59
C GLY A 219 -13.59 14.11 0.35
N GLU A 220 -12.40 14.66 0.16
CA GLU A 220 -12.20 16.10 0.08
C GLU A 220 -11.91 16.59 -1.34
N LYS A 221 -10.72 16.32 -1.89
CA LYS A 221 -10.28 16.93 -3.15
C LYS A 221 -9.38 16.02 -3.95
N LEU A 222 -9.64 15.91 -5.25
CA LEU A 222 -8.71 15.40 -6.25
C LEU A 222 -8.13 16.58 -7.03
N THR A 223 -6.82 16.80 -6.89
CA THR A 223 -6.08 17.81 -7.66
C THR A 223 -5.09 17.14 -8.59
N ILE A 224 -5.22 17.40 -9.89
CA ILE A 224 -4.34 16.89 -10.95
C ILE A 224 -3.70 18.08 -11.65
N GLY A 225 -2.43 18.27 -11.36
CA GLY A 225 -1.64 19.42 -11.76
C GLY A 225 -1.86 20.64 -10.87
N SER A 226 -0.94 21.59 -10.98
CA SER A 226 -0.94 22.79 -10.13
C SER A 226 -0.60 24.03 -10.93
N TYR A 227 -1.36 25.10 -10.71
CA TYR A 227 -0.95 26.45 -11.03
C TYR A 227 -0.06 27.00 -9.91
N ASP A 228 1.22 26.62 -9.94
CA ASP A 228 2.24 27.33 -9.18
C ASP A 228 2.46 28.70 -9.86
N ASN A 229 2.30 29.78 -9.11
CA ASN A 229 2.45 31.16 -9.58
C ASN A 229 3.90 31.65 -9.47
N SER A 230 4.85 30.76 -9.15
CA SER A 230 6.27 31.01 -9.33
C SER A 230 6.58 31.16 -10.83
N ASP A 231 7.47 32.08 -11.19
CA ASP A 231 7.75 32.58 -12.55
C ASP A 231 8.20 31.53 -13.61
N ILE A 232 8.06 30.25 -13.30
CA ILE A 232 8.33 29.10 -14.16
C ILE A 232 6.96 28.47 -14.45
N GLY A 233 6.42 28.69 -15.64
CA GLY A 233 5.04 28.35 -16.03
C GLY A 233 4.48 27.08 -15.38
N GLY A 234 3.23 27.17 -14.93
CA GLY A 234 2.60 26.22 -13.99
C GLY A 234 2.95 24.75 -14.19
N SER A 235 3.01 24.05 -13.07
CA SER A 235 3.69 22.78 -12.91
C SER A 235 2.69 21.62 -12.79
N GLY A 236 2.05 21.26 -13.89
CA GLY A 236 1.18 20.09 -13.97
C GLY A 236 1.90 18.81 -14.42
N ASN A 237 1.14 17.80 -14.84
CA ASN A 237 1.67 16.53 -15.31
C ASN A 237 1.80 16.55 -16.83
N ALA A 238 2.95 17.01 -17.32
CA ALA A 238 3.14 17.35 -18.73
C ALA A 238 2.91 16.20 -19.72
N ALA A 239 3.08 14.94 -19.30
CA ALA A 239 2.86 13.75 -20.13
C ALA A 239 1.47 13.12 -19.98
N LEU A 240 0.65 13.58 -19.03
CA LEU A 240 -0.66 12.97 -18.75
C LEU A 240 -1.63 13.27 -19.88
N LYS A 241 -2.19 12.23 -20.51
CA LYS A 241 -3.06 12.37 -21.70
C LYS A 241 -4.55 12.21 -21.38
N SER A 242 -4.86 11.43 -20.34
CA SER A 242 -6.21 11.21 -19.84
C SER A 242 -6.20 10.88 -18.35
N LEU A 243 -7.40 10.66 -17.78
CA LEU A 243 -7.59 10.23 -16.40
C LEU A 243 -7.64 8.70 -16.25
N SER A 244 -7.12 7.97 -17.26
CA SER A 244 -7.11 6.50 -17.26
C SER A 244 -6.51 5.94 -15.98
N GLY A 245 -7.29 5.12 -15.28
CA GLY A 245 -7.00 4.67 -13.93
C GLY A 245 -8.00 5.17 -12.89
N LEU A 246 -8.85 6.16 -13.17
CA LEU A 246 -9.92 6.58 -12.24
C LEU A 246 -11.29 5.93 -12.53
N ASN A 247 -11.30 4.83 -13.28
CA ASN A 247 -12.51 4.24 -13.89
C ASN A 247 -13.61 3.84 -12.88
N ARG A 248 -13.27 3.68 -11.61
CA ARG A 248 -14.20 3.33 -10.53
C ARG A 248 -14.56 4.49 -9.62
N LEU A 249 -13.95 5.66 -9.79
CA LEU A 249 -14.24 6.83 -8.96
C LEU A 249 -15.69 7.27 -9.20
N THR A 250 -16.51 7.25 -8.16
CA THR A 250 -17.94 7.57 -8.21
C THR A 250 -18.29 8.89 -7.54
N SER A 251 -17.50 9.31 -6.55
CA SER A 251 -17.69 10.57 -5.86
C SER A 251 -16.38 11.24 -5.46
N VAL A 252 -16.38 12.57 -5.48
CA VAL A 252 -15.31 13.41 -4.97
C VAL A 252 -15.89 14.71 -4.39
N GLY A 253 -15.26 15.29 -3.37
CA GLY A 253 -15.62 16.63 -2.92
C GLY A 253 -15.36 17.68 -4.01
N SER A 254 -14.09 17.97 -4.31
CA SER A 254 -13.69 18.84 -5.43
C SER A 254 -12.82 18.10 -6.45
N LEU A 255 -13.09 18.31 -7.73
CA LEU A 255 -12.26 17.85 -8.84
C LEU A 255 -11.56 19.05 -9.48
N ILE A 256 -10.26 19.16 -9.26
CA ILE A 256 -9.41 20.22 -9.78
C ILE A 256 -8.44 19.63 -10.80
N ILE A 257 -8.58 20.03 -12.06
CA ILE A 257 -7.71 19.57 -13.15
C ILE A 257 -7.10 20.81 -13.79
N GLU A 258 -5.81 21.00 -13.57
CA GLU A 258 -5.16 22.22 -14.01
C GLU A 258 -3.75 22.04 -14.57
N VAL A 259 -3.44 22.83 -15.59
CA VAL A 259 -2.09 22.96 -16.17
C VAL A 259 -1.50 21.61 -16.64
N ASN A 260 -2.32 20.73 -17.21
CA ASN A 260 -1.84 19.48 -17.82
C ASN A 260 -1.76 19.66 -19.36
N PRO A 261 -0.62 20.10 -19.92
CA PRO A 261 -0.54 20.55 -21.31
C PRO A 261 -0.79 19.46 -22.35
N SER A 262 -0.68 18.17 -22.00
CA SER A 262 -0.95 17.04 -22.90
C SER A 262 -2.31 16.39 -22.68
N LEU A 263 -3.07 16.84 -21.66
CA LEU A 263 -4.37 16.27 -21.33
C LEU A 263 -5.36 16.64 -22.44
N ALA A 264 -5.85 15.64 -23.15
CA ALA A 264 -6.75 15.81 -24.30
C ALA A 264 -8.16 15.25 -24.04
N SER A 265 -8.33 14.46 -22.99
CA SER A 265 -9.59 13.79 -22.64
C SER A 265 -9.68 13.59 -21.13
N LEU A 266 -10.90 13.53 -20.58
CA LEU A 266 -11.17 13.12 -19.20
C LEU A 266 -11.55 11.63 -19.09
N GLU A 267 -11.37 10.87 -20.17
CA GLU A 267 -11.56 9.41 -20.19
C GLU A 267 -10.85 8.75 -19.00
N GLY A 268 -11.58 7.86 -18.33
CA GLY A 268 -11.19 7.32 -17.04
C GLY A 268 -12.06 7.83 -15.90
N ALA A 269 -12.71 8.99 -16.02
CA ALA A 269 -13.67 9.48 -15.00
C ALA A 269 -15.12 9.02 -15.24
N ASN A 270 -15.36 8.06 -16.13
CA ASN A 270 -16.70 7.75 -16.66
C ASN A 270 -17.72 7.23 -15.63
N SER A 271 -17.28 6.86 -14.42
CA SER A 271 -18.15 6.42 -13.33
C SER A 271 -18.48 7.54 -12.34
N LEU A 272 -17.90 8.73 -12.51
CA LEU A 272 -18.02 9.83 -11.57
C LEU A 272 -19.42 10.45 -11.65
N LYS A 273 -20.17 10.38 -10.55
CA LYS A 273 -21.54 10.87 -10.48
C LYS A 273 -21.66 12.20 -9.74
N ASN A 274 -20.88 12.35 -8.66
CA ASN A 274 -21.04 13.47 -7.73
C ASN A 274 -19.73 14.21 -7.54
N ILE A 275 -19.76 15.53 -7.76
CA ILE A 275 -18.72 16.48 -7.38
C ILE A 275 -19.37 17.46 -6.39
N SER A 276 -19.19 17.22 -5.09
CA SER A 276 -19.99 17.88 -4.05
C SER A 276 -19.73 19.39 -3.93
N ASP A 277 -18.53 19.83 -4.26
CA ASP A 277 -18.08 21.22 -4.16
C ASP A 277 -17.71 21.78 -5.54
N THR A 278 -16.45 21.70 -5.97
CA THR A 278 -16.00 22.43 -7.17
C THR A 278 -15.46 21.49 -8.24
N LEU A 279 -15.92 21.67 -9.49
CA LEU A 279 -15.27 21.19 -10.70
C LEU A 279 -14.49 22.36 -11.33
N LEU A 280 -13.16 22.35 -11.21
CA LEU A 280 -12.28 23.33 -11.84
C LEU A 280 -11.51 22.68 -12.99
N ILE A 281 -11.71 23.17 -14.21
CA ILE A 281 -10.92 22.83 -15.39
C ILE A 281 -10.17 24.07 -15.83
N TYR A 282 -8.85 24.10 -15.59
CA TYR A 282 -8.05 25.29 -15.81
C TYR A 282 -6.79 25.04 -16.64
N ASN A 283 -6.58 25.81 -17.70
CA ASN A 283 -5.32 25.81 -18.45
C ASN A 283 -4.87 24.43 -18.97
N ASN A 284 -5.81 23.58 -19.40
CA ASN A 284 -5.53 22.32 -20.07
C ASN A 284 -5.59 22.55 -21.59
N LYS A 285 -4.49 23.07 -22.15
CA LYS A 285 -4.45 23.62 -23.52
C LYS A 285 -4.90 22.67 -24.65
N ASN A 286 -4.82 21.35 -24.43
CA ASN A 286 -5.16 20.33 -25.42
C ASN A 286 -6.53 19.69 -25.20
N LEU A 287 -7.27 20.08 -24.16
CA LEU A 287 -8.58 19.52 -23.84
C LEU A 287 -9.64 20.10 -24.78
N ILE A 288 -10.37 19.23 -25.48
CA ILE A 288 -11.31 19.63 -26.55
C ILE A 288 -12.77 19.61 -26.08
N ASN A 289 -13.11 18.69 -25.17
CA ASN A 289 -14.41 18.56 -24.52
C ASN A 289 -14.22 17.96 -23.11
N LEU A 290 -15.32 17.71 -22.41
CA LEU A 290 -15.34 17.10 -21.07
C LEU A 290 -15.78 15.63 -21.10
N ASN A 291 -15.66 14.96 -22.26
CA ASN A 291 -15.95 13.52 -22.38
C ASN A 291 -15.09 12.75 -21.38
N GLY A 292 -15.69 11.77 -20.72
CA GLY A 292 -15.22 11.19 -19.47
C GLY A 292 -16.10 11.54 -18.27
N LEU A 293 -16.89 12.62 -18.33
CA LEU A 293 -17.77 13.04 -17.23
C LEU A 293 -19.25 12.71 -17.46
N GLU A 294 -19.58 11.83 -18.42
CA GLU A 294 -20.95 11.63 -18.92
C GLU A 294 -21.97 11.23 -17.85
N THR A 295 -21.51 10.71 -16.71
CA THR A 295 -22.34 10.24 -15.60
C THR A 295 -22.47 11.24 -14.45
N VAL A 296 -21.82 12.41 -14.54
CA VAL A 296 -21.90 13.46 -13.52
C VAL A 296 -23.29 14.08 -13.52
N THR A 297 -24.01 13.94 -12.39
CA THR A 297 -25.37 14.49 -12.22
C THR A 297 -25.41 15.70 -11.28
N SER A 298 -24.38 15.90 -10.46
CA SER A 298 -24.30 17.00 -9.51
C SER A 298 -22.91 17.60 -9.42
N VAL A 299 -22.84 18.93 -9.56
CA VAL A 299 -21.64 19.75 -9.36
C VAL A 299 -22.04 20.94 -8.49
N GLY A 300 -21.30 21.26 -7.43
CA GLY A 300 -21.55 22.50 -6.68
C GLY A 300 -21.26 23.74 -7.53
N THR A 301 -19.99 23.97 -7.85
CA THR A 301 -19.52 25.08 -8.70
C THR A 301 -18.75 24.54 -9.89
N LEU A 302 -19.15 24.94 -11.10
CA LEU A 302 -18.42 24.65 -12.34
C LEU A 302 -17.58 25.85 -12.74
N VAL A 303 -16.26 25.69 -12.75
CA VAL A 303 -15.31 26.70 -13.23
C VAL A 303 -14.51 26.12 -14.38
N VAL A 304 -14.67 26.69 -15.56
CA VAL A 304 -13.91 26.31 -16.75
C VAL A 304 -13.23 27.56 -17.28
N THR A 305 -11.91 27.59 -17.25
CA THR A 305 -11.18 28.79 -17.70
C THR A 305 -9.81 28.52 -18.30
N LYS A 306 -9.45 29.34 -19.30
CA LYS A 306 -8.18 29.25 -20.02
C LYS A 306 -7.96 27.90 -20.72
N ASN A 307 -9.00 27.26 -21.25
CA ASN A 307 -8.87 26.05 -22.07
C ASN A 307 -9.09 26.42 -23.55
N PRO A 308 -8.05 26.88 -24.28
CA PRO A 308 -8.18 27.48 -25.60
C PRO A 308 -8.62 26.53 -26.73
N LEU A 309 -8.58 25.21 -26.51
CA LEU A 309 -9.08 24.23 -27.49
C LEU A 309 -10.42 23.61 -27.08
N LEU A 310 -10.97 24.00 -25.93
CA LEU A 310 -12.24 23.47 -25.43
C LEU A 310 -13.38 24.11 -26.20
N GLN A 311 -14.05 23.32 -27.04
CA GLN A 311 -15.09 23.78 -27.98
C GLN A 311 -16.50 23.70 -27.40
N ASN A 312 -16.72 22.79 -26.45
CA ASN A 312 -18.01 22.60 -25.80
C ASN A 312 -17.84 21.91 -24.44
N LEU A 313 -18.91 21.89 -23.66
CA LEU A 313 -19.00 21.18 -22.37
C LEU A 313 -19.54 19.74 -22.53
N GLY A 314 -19.45 19.16 -23.73
CA GLY A 314 -19.89 17.79 -24.01
C GLY A 314 -19.25 16.82 -23.03
N GLY A 315 -20.04 15.87 -22.53
CA GLY A 315 -19.68 15.06 -21.37
C GLY A 315 -20.35 15.51 -20.07
N LEU A 316 -20.93 16.72 -19.97
CA LEU A 316 -21.78 17.11 -18.84
C LEU A 316 -23.28 16.99 -19.15
N ASP A 317 -23.66 16.15 -20.11
CA ASP A 317 -25.03 16.02 -20.61
C ASP A 317 -26.03 15.49 -19.56
N SER A 318 -25.53 14.80 -18.53
CA SER A 318 -26.33 14.27 -17.41
C SER A 318 -26.41 15.23 -16.22
N LEU A 319 -25.84 16.44 -16.31
CA LEU A 319 -25.79 17.37 -15.18
C LEU A 319 -27.18 17.92 -14.85
N GLU A 320 -27.69 17.58 -13.67
CA GLU A 320 -29.02 18.01 -13.19
C GLU A 320 -28.93 19.15 -12.17
N ASN A 321 -27.88 19.13 -11.34
CA ASN A 321 -27.72 20.07 -10.23
C ASN A 321 -26.41 20.87 -10.37
N LEU A 322 -26.55 22.19 -10.44
CA LEU A 322 -25.45 23.14 -10.53
C LEU A 322 -25.78 24.42 -9.76
N ASN A 323 -24.95 24.82 -8.80
CA ASN A 323 -25.19 26.06 -8.02
C ASN A 323 -24.63 27.29 -8.71
N ASN A 324 -23.42 27.20 -9.28
CA ASN A 324 -22.74 28.33 -9.89
C ASN A 324 -21.88 27.89 -11.08
N ILE A 325 -21.76 28.77 -12.07
CA ILE A 325 -21.00 28.53 -13.30
C ILE A 325 -20.15 29.74 -13.68
N ASP A 326 -18.88 29.51 -13.96
CA ASP A 326 -17.92 30.49 -14.45
C ASP A 326 -17.18 29.92 -15.67
N LEU A 327 -17.57 30.39 -16.86
CA LEU A 327 -16.97 30.02 -18.15
C LEU A 327 -16.29 31.25 -18.74
N ARG A 328 -14.96 31.33 -18.68
CA ARG A 328 -14.22 32.48 -19.23
C ARG A 328 -12.90 32.10 -19.84
N ASN A 329 -12.52 32.76 -20.94
CA ASN A 329 -11.31 32.47 -21.71
C ASN A 329 -11.27 31.01 -22.22
N ASN A 330 -12.36 30.55 -22.82
CA ASN A 330 -12.42 29.28 -23.56
C ASN A 330 -13.09 29.55 -24.92
N GLU A 331 -12.99 28.61 -25.86
CA GLU A 331 -13.65 28.67 -27.18
C GLU A 331 -15.03 27.96 -27.16
N VAL A 332 -15.70 27.95 -26.00
CA VAL A 332 -16.98 27.27 -25.81
C VAL A 332 -18.09 28.10 -26.46
N GLU A 333 -18.75 27.53 -27.48
CA GLU A 333 -19.99 28.05 -28.08
C GLU A 333 -21.24 27.64 -27.29
#